data_AF-X0W603-F1
#
_entry.id   AF-X0W603-F1
#
_cell.length_a   1.000
_cell.length_b   1.000
_cell.length_c   1.000
_cell.angle_alpha   90.00
_cell.angle_beta   90.00
_cell.angle_gamma   90.00
#
_symmetry.space_group_name_H-M   'P 1'
#
loop_
_entity.id
_entity.type
_entity.pdbx_description
1 polymer ?
#
loop_
_entity_poly.entity_id
_entity_poly.type
_entity_poly.pdbx_seq_one_letter_code
_entity_poly.pdbx_strand_id
1 'polypeptide(L)'
;MPRRLHNRWIAFVLVSALGCAGEGGDLPPLTTTPAERPAFDAQRAFSLLEAQVAFGPRVPGQGGHREQLEWMLAFLEERAEVVVADTFSHTTAGGDTLVLTNVMARFRPGEERRILLLA
;
A
#
# COMPACT_ATOMS: atom_id res chain seq x y z
N MET A 1 -29.92 -35.17 -19.73
CA MET A 1 -29.10 -35.42 -20.93
C MET A 1 -27.99 -34.38 -21.00
N PRO A 2 -26.71 -34.77 -20.95
CA PRO A 2 -25.58 -33.85 -21.04
C PRO A 2 -25.12 -33.72 -22.50
N ARG A 3 -25.05 -32.51 -23.04
CA ARG A 3 -24.37 -32.29 -24.33
C ARG A 3 -22.87 -32.15 -24.08
N ARG A 4 -22.20 -33.30 -24.13
CA ARG A 4 -20.77 -33.41 -24.45
C ARG A 4 -20.57 -33.00 -25.91
N LEU A 5 -19.64 -32.08 -26.15
CA LEU A 5 -18.94 -31.84 -27.42
C LEU A 5 -17.47 -31.63 -26.98
N HIS A 6 -16.60 -32.63 -26.96
CA HIS A 6 -15.86 -33.17 -28.11
C HIS A 6 -15.65 -32.12 -29.20
N ASN A 7 -14.45 -31.54 -29.31
CA ASN A 7 -13.43 -32.11 -30.20
C ASN A 7 -12.16 -31.23 -30.29
N ARG A 8 -11.02 -31.93 -30.21
CA ARG A 8 -9.82 -31.79 -31.07
C ARG A 8 -8.84 -30.65 -30.75
N TRP A 9 -7.85 -31.06 -29.97
CA TRP A 9 -6.43 -30.75 -30.14
C TRP A 9 -6.06 -30.54 -31.61
N ILE A 10 -5.67 -29.32 -31.95
CA ILE A 10 -4.81 -29.04 -33.11
C ILE A 10 -3.73 -28.10 -32.58
N ALA A 11 -2.59 -28.69 -32.23
CA ALA A 11 -1.35 -27.96 -32.06
C ALA A 11 -0.87 -27.53 -33.46
N PHE A 12 -0.94 -26.24 -33.74
CA PHE A 12 -0.23 -25.64 -34.87
C PHE A 12 0.89 -24.79 -34.29
N VAL A 13 2.05 -25.41 -34.11
CA VAL A 13 3.32 -24.71 -33.87
C VAL A 13 3.79 -24.20 -35.22
N LEU A 14 3.67 -22.88 -35.43
CA LEU A 14 4.19 -22.18 -36.60
C LEU A 14 5.35 -21.31 -36.12
N VAL A 15 6.56 -21.90 -36.10
CA VAL A 15 7.81 -21.17 -35.85
C VAL A 15 8.06 -20.27 -37.06
N SER A 16 7.78 -18.98 -36.89
CA SER A 16 8.17 -17.94 -37.83
C SER A 16 9.32 -17.14 -37.21
N ALA A 17 10.55 -17.52 -37.56
CA ALA A 17 11.72 -16.70 -37.36
C ALA A 17 11.78 -15.67 -38.51
N LEU A 18 10.98 -14.61 -38.40
CA LEU A 18 11.17 -13.37 -39.14
C LEU A 18 11.61 -12.32 -38.13
N GLY A 19 12.88 -11.94 -38.22
CA GLY A 19 13.43 -10.87 -37.41
C GLY A 19 12.67 -9.57 -37.66
N CYS A 20 12.20 -8.96 -36.58
CA CYS A 20 12.02 -7.52 -36.58
C CYS A 20 13.41 -6.91 -36.36
N ALA A 21 13.90 -6.19 -37.36
CA ALA A 21 14.83 -5.11 -37.11
C ALA A 21 14.26 -4.28 -35.96
N GLY A 22 15.02 -4.13 -34.88
CA GLY A 22 14.66 -3.25 -33.79
C GLY A 22 14.77 -1.82 -34.27
N GLU A 23 13.72 -1.31 -34.91
CA GLU A 23 13.48 0.12 -34.95
C GLU A 23 13.41 0.56 -33.49
N GLY A 24 14.36 1.39 -33.08
CA GLY A 24 14.27 2.16 -31.85
C GLY A 24 13.05 3.04 -31.98
N GLY A 25 11.89 2.48 -31.61
CA GLY A 25 10.67 3.24 -31.48
C GLY A 25 10.94 4.32 -30.46
N ASP A 26 10.95 5.56 -30.92
CA ASP A 26 10.87 6.74 -30.07
C ASP A 26 9.71 6.50 -29.12
N LEU A 27 10.02 6.10 -27.89
CA LEU A 27 9.03 6.14 -26.82
C LEU A 27 8.53 7.58 -26.82
N PRO A 28 7.20 7.81 -26.86
CA PRO A 28 6.69 9.16 -26.78
C PRO A 28 7.35 9.81 -25.57
N PRO A 29 7.92 11.03 -25.70
CA PRO A 29 8.52 11.70 -24.58
C PRO A 29 7.52 11.65 -23.44
N LEU A 30 7.98 11.21 -22.26
CA LEU A 30 7.16 11.22 -21.05
C LEU A 30 6.84 12.69 -20.77
N THR A 31 5.77 13.18 -21.38
CA THR A 31 5.20 14.48 -21.12
C THR A 31 4.61 14.38 -19.73
N THR A 32 5.47 14.63 -18.76
CA THR A 32 5.06 14.82 -17.37
C THR A 32 4.38 16.17 -17.34
N THR A 33 3.12 16.23 -17.78
CA THR A 33 2.26 17.34 -17.42
C THR A 33 2.26 17.38 -15.90
N PRO A 34 2.71 18.48 -15.27
CA PRO A 34 2.67 18.59 -13.82
C PRO A 34 1.21 18.42 -13.41
N ALA A 35 0.89 17.30 -12.76
CA ALA A 35 -0.43 17.14 -12.18
C ALA A 35 -0.59 18.23 -11.11
N GLU A 36 -1.71 18.95 -11.16
CA GLU A 36 -2.07 19.85 -10.07
C GLU A 36 -2.17 19.02 -8.78
N ARG A 37 -1.33 19.36 -7.80
CA ARG A 37 -1.25 18.64 -6.53
C ARG A 37 -1.26 19.66 -5.39
N PRO A 38 -1.88 19.32 -4.24
CA PRO A 38 -1.79 20.16 -3.05
C PRO A 38 -0.32 20.41 -2.67
N ALA A 39 -0.03 21.63 -2.22
CA ALA A 39 1.25 21.93 -1.62
C ALA A 39 1.42 21.16 -0.31
N PHE A 40 2.63 20.68 -0.05
CA PHE A 40 2.96 20.06 1.23
C PHE A 40 3.18 21.15 2.29
N ASP A 41 2.49 21.03 3.42
CA ASP A 41 2.65 21.93 4.56
C ASP A 41 3.64 21.33 5.57
N ALA A 42 4.87 21.83 5.55
CA ALA A 42 5.94 21.37 6.43
C ALA A 42 5.68 21.70 7.90
N GLN A 43 5.04 22.83 8.19
CA GLN A 43 4.73 23.23 9.57
C GLN A 43 3.70 22.27 10.17
N ARG A 44 2.63 21.97 9.41
CA ARG A 44 1.62 21.00 9.82
C ARG A 44 2.23 19.61 10.03
N ALA A 45 3.11 19.18 9.13
CA ALA A 45 3.78 17.88 9.26
C ALA A 45 4.65 17.82 10.53
N PHE A 46 5.37 18.89 10.84
CA PHE A 46 6.19 18.96 12.06
C PHE A 46 5.33 18.94 13.32
N SER A 47 4.20 19.65 13.36
CA SER A 47 3.29 19.59 14.52
C SER A 47 2.67 18.20 14.75
N LEU A 48 2.46 17.41 13.69
CA LEU A 48 2.05 16.00 13.83
C LEU A 48 3.17 15.11 14.40
N LEU A 49 4.43 15.44 14.12
CA LEU A 49 5.59 14.79 14.74
C LEU A 49 5.65 15.14 16.24
N GLU A 50 5.51 16.42 16.59
CA GLU A 50 5.49 16.86 17.98
C GLU A 50 4.40 16.18 18.79
N ALA A 51 3.19 16.06 18.24
CA ALA A 51 2.09 15.33 18.88
C ALA A 51 2.46 13.86 19.16
N GLN A 52 3.09 13.17 18.21
CA GLN A 52 3.52 11.78 18.40
C GLN A 52 4.61 11.62 19.46
N VAL A 53 5.54 12.58 19.53
CA VAL A 53 6.61 12.58 20.55
C VAL A 53 6.04 12.86 21.93
N ALA A 54 5.00 13.69 22.03
CA ALA A 54 4.37 14.06 23.31
C ALA A 54 3.74 12.87 24.05
N PHE A 55 3.35 11.79 23.36
CA PHE A 55 2.90 10.54 24.01
C PHE A 55 4.03 9.78 24.74
N GLY A 56 5.28 10.18 24.56
CA GLY A 56 6.45 9.48 25.09
C GLY A 56 6.94 8.35 24.18
N PRO A 57 7.74 7.39 24.70
CA PRO A 57 8.22 6.24 23.92
C PRO A 57 7.08 5.32 23.48
N ARG A 58 7.05 4.93 22.19
CA ARG A 58 6.06 3.99 21.61
C ARG A 58 6.53 2.54 21.71
N VAL A 59 7.01 2.14 22.89
CA VAL A 59 7.41 0.75 23.13
C VAL A 59 6.13 -0.11 23.22
N PRO A 60 6.01 -1.21 22.44
CA PRO A 60 4.84 -2.07 22.50
C PRO A 60 4.51 -2.52 23.94
N GLY A 61 3.24 -2.46 24.31
CA GLY A 61 2.76 -2.78 25.66
C GLY A 61 2.84 -1.64 26.68
N GLN A 62 3.46 -0.49 26.35
CA GLN A 62 3.51 0.68 27.23
C GLN A 62 2.44 1.73 26.90
N GLY A 63 2.24 2.69 27.81
CA GLY A 63 1.23 3.74 27.69
C GLY A 63 1.34 4.58 26.41
N GLY A 64 2.55 5.07 26.11
CA GLY A 64 2.78 5.90 24.93
C GLY A 64 2.48 5.22 23.59
N HIS A 65 2.64 3.89 23.50
CA HIS A 65 2.23 3.11 22.33
C HIS A 65 0.70 3.05 22.20
N ARG A 66 -0.01 2.79 23.30
CA ARG A 66 -1.49 2.71 23.31
C ARG A 66 -2.12 4.06 22.95
N GLU A 67 -1.65 5.14 23.57
CA GLU A 67 -2.18 6.49 23.36
C GLU A 67 -1.93 6.99 21.94
N GLN A 68 -0.72 6.75 21.40
CA GLN A 68 -0.41 7.11 20.02
C GLN A 68 -1.23 6.29 19.01
N LEU A 69 -1.49 4.99 19.26
CA LEU A 69 -2.33 4.16 18.40
C LEU A 69 -3.76 4.67 18.34
N GLU A 70 -4.36 4.99 19.50
CA GLU A 70 -5.71 5.56 19.58
C GLU A 70 -5.81 6.89 18.82
N TRP A 71 -4.84 7.77 19.02
CA TRP A 71 -4.75 9.05 18.30
C TRP A 71 -4.61 8.85 16.78
N MET A 72 -3.75 7.92 16.34
CA MET A 72 -3.51 7.65 14.92
C MET A 72 -4.77 7.11 14.23
N LEU A 73 -5.51 6.21 14.88
CA LEU A 73 -6.76 5.68 14.35
C LEU A 73 -7.79 6.79 14.17
N ALA A 74 -8.03 7.60 15.20
CA ALA A 74 -8.94 8.75 15.11
C ALA A 74 -8.51 9.74 14.01
N PHE A 75 -7.22 10.06 13.92
CA PHE A 75 -6.69 10.95 12.90
C PHE A 75 -6.92 10.41 11.48
N LEU A 76 -6.76 9.11 11.26
CA LEU A 76 -6.94 8.51 9.93
C LEU A 76 -8.41 8.29 9.59
N GLU A 77 -9.27 7.97 10.55
CA GLU A 77 -10.71 7.75 10.34
C GLU A 77 -11.41 9.01 9.82
N GLU A 78 -10.97 10.19 10.25
CA GLU A 78 -11.47 11.47 9.71
C GLU A 78 -11.07 11.74 8.25
N ARG A 79 -10.08 11.00 7.72
CA ARG A 79 -9.38 11.35 6.46
C ARG A 79 -9.52 10.28 5.39
N ALA A 80 -9.50 9.01 5.77
CA ALA A 80 -9.55 7.88 4.87
C ALA A 80 -10.95 7.27 4.81
N GLU A 81 -11.29 6.68 3.67
CA GLU A 81 -12.57 5.99 3.49
C GLU A 81 -12.64 4.69 4.29
N VAL A 82 -11.50 4.00 4.43
CA VAL A 82 -11.38 2.78 5.21
C VAL A 82 -10.11 2.85 6.04
N VAL A 83 -10.24 2.62 7.35
CA VAL A 83 -9.12 2.40 8.26
C VAL A 83 -9.21 0.98 8.81
N VAL A 84 -8.10 0.27 8.81
CA VAL A 84 -7.98 -1.10 9.33
C VAL A 84 -6.88 -1.13 10.38
N ALA A 85 -7.22 -1.57 11.58
CA ALA A 85 -6.28 -1.96 12.61
C ALA A 85 -6.10 -3.49 12.54
N ASP A 86 -4.96 -3.94 12.03
CA ASP A 86 -4.61 -5.35 11.95
C ASP A 86 -3.69 -5.72 13.11
N THR A 87 -4.29 -6.23 14.19
CA THR A 87 -3.61 -6.57 15.43
C THR A 87 -3.17 -8.03 15.44
N PHE A 88 -1.92 -8.27 15.79
CA PHE A 88 -1.33 -9.61 15.82
C PHE A 88 -0.30 -9.75 16.95
N SER A 89 0.01 -10.99 17.33
CA SER A 89 1.05 -11.30 18.29
C SER A 89 2.35 -11.73 17.58
N HIS A 90 3.48 -11.25 18.06
CA HIS A 90 4.81 -11.62 17.58
C HIS A 90 5.72 -11.99 18.74
N THR A 91 6.32 -13.18 18.69
CA THR A 91 7.35 -13.58 19.65
C THR A 91 8.73 -13.18 19.11
N THR A 92 9.44 -12.36 19.86
CA THR A 92 10.78 -11.89 19.50
C THR A 92 11.81 -13.02 19.62
N ALA A 93 13.00 -12.83 19.07
CA ALA A 93 14.11 -13.76 19.23
C ALA A 93 14.52 -13.97 20.70
N GLY A 94 14.22 -13.01 21.60
CA GLY A 94 14.46 -13.10 23.04
C GLY A 94 13.38 -13.86 23.81
N GLY A 95 12.28 -14.26 23.17
CA GLY A 95 11.17 -14.98 23.78
C GLY A 95 10.01 -14.11 24.26
N ASP A 96 10.15 -12.78 24.26
CA ASP A 96 9.07 -11.86 24.60
C ASP A 96 7.95 -11.92 23.56
N THR A 97 6.69 -11.89 24.00
CA THR A 97 5.53 -11.79 23.09
C THR A 97 5.01 -10.37 23.07
N LEU A 98 5.03 -9.75 21.88
CA LEU A 98 4.54 -8.40 21.63
C LEU A 98 3.17 -8.47 20.96
N VAL A 99 2.24 -7.63 21.41
CA VAL A 99 1.00 -7.35 20.67
C VAL A 99 1.26 -6.12 19.82
N LEU A 100 1.25 -6.31 18.50
CA LEU A 100 1.55 -5.30 17.49
C LEU A 100 0.28 -4.97 16.70
N THR A 101 0.24 -3.80 16.08
CA THR A 101 -0.90 -3.40 15.23
C THR A 101 -0.39 -2.67 14.00
N ASN A 102 -0.66 -3.22 12.82
CA ASN A 102 -0.52 -2.48 11.57
C ASN A 102 -1.73 -1.58 11.41
N VAL A 103 -1.51 -0.29 11.18
CA VAL A 103 -2.59 0.67 10.90
C VAL A 103 -2.57 1.00 9.42
N MET A 104 -3.66 0.67 8.72
CA MET A 104 -3.79 0.87 7.27
C MET A 104 -4.93 1.82 6.95
N ALA A 105 -4.62 2.95 6.33
CA ALA A 105 -5.59 3.86 5.76
C ALA A 105 -5.69 3.66 4.24
N ARG A 106 -6.91 3.45 3.72
CA ARG A 106 -7.18 3.24 2.30
C ARG A 106 -8.02 4.39 1.77
N PHE A 107 -7.52 4.99 0.69
CA PHE A 107 -8.23 5.98 -0.10
C PHE A 107 -8.66 5.32 -1.41
N ARG A 108 -9.91 5.54 -1.83
CA ARG A 108 -10.49 4.93 -3.04
C ARG A 108 -10.23 3.41 -3.10
N PRO A 109 -10.78 2.63 -2.15
CA PRO A 109 -10.52 1.19 -2.05
C PRO A 109 -10.99 0.40 -3.29
N GLY A 110 -11.94 0.93 -4.08
CA GLY A 110 -12.40 0.31 -5.32
C GLY A 110 -11.43 0.36 -6.50
N GLU A 111 -10.36 1.15 -6.43
CA GLU A 111 -9.37 1.27 -7.52
C GLU A 111 -8.34 0.14 -7.51
N GLU A 112 -8.12 -0.49 -8.66
CA GLU A 112 -7.17 -1.61 -8.81
C GLU A 112 -5.71 -1.14 -8.80
N ARG A 113 -5.41 0.00 -9.43
CA ARG A 113 -4.06 0.57 -9.46
C ARG A 113 -3.82 1.41 -8.22
N ARG A 114 -2.89 0.99 -7.37
CA ARG A 114 -2.66 1.59 -6.05
C ARG A 114 -1.22 2.05 -5.87
N ILE A 115 -1.03 2.99 -4.94
CA ILE A 115 0.28 3.41 -4.44
C ILE A 115 0.31 3.06 -2.95
N LEU A 116 1.40 2.46 -2.49
CA LEU A 116 1.65 2.20 -1.08
C LEU A 116 2.59 3.28 -0.53
N LEU A 117 2.16 3.93 0.54
CA LEU A 117 3.01 4.76 1.40
C LEU A 117 3.17 4.03 2.74
N LEU A 118 4.40 3.88 3.21
CA LEU A 118 4.72 3.17 4.46
C LEU A 118 5.76 3.93 5.28
N ALA A 119 5.70 3.78 6.61
CA ALA A 119 6.58 4.40 7.58
C ALA A 119 6.74 3.49 8.81
#